data_AF-A0AB37L7Z4-F1
#
_entry.id   AF-A0AB37L7Z4-F1
#
_cell.length_a   1.000
_cell.length_b   1.000
_cell.length_c   1.000
_cell.angle_alpha   90.00
_cell.angle_beta   90.00
_cell.angle_gamma   90.00
#
_symmetry.space_group_name_H-M   'P 1'
#
loop_
_entity.id
_entity.type
_entity.pdbx_description
1 polymer ?
#
loop_
_entity_poly.entity_id
_entity_poly.type
_entity_poly.pdbx_seq_one_letter_code
_entity_poly.pdbx_strand_id
1 'polypeptide(L)'
;MEDIYRETVTAIENGANFRIDFQSRSLKVNGRHMIRNGRHDGAPWLPKYGCGDFFTDVEDLYRRYKHSIPSERSQSKSRRYFMALPESDLEDGDMLYGQHRDTAQFELEFYILCRIMGGFTWNPETMGKWFWQSEKDKDLVILREWVEPGSNQLLTNSQ
;
A
#
# COMPACT_ATOMS: atom_id res chain seq x y z
N MET A 1 -15.37 6.86 -2.57
CA MET A 1 -13.92 6.57 -2.50
C MET A 1 -13.16 7.88 -2.33
N GLU A 2 -13.48 8.87 -3.14
CA GLU A 2 -12.87 10.20 -3.10
C GLU A 2 -12.87 10.85 -1.72
N ASP A 3 -13.92 10.69 -0.91
CA ASP A 3 -13.98 11.37 0.40
C ASP A 3 -12.92 10.87 1.39
N ILE A 4 -12.82 9.56 1.63
CA ILE A 4 -11.79 8.98 2.53
C ILE A 4 -10.38 9.25 1.99
N TYR A 5 -10.19 9.12 0.67
CA TYR A 5 -8.91 9.39 0.03
C TYR A 5 -8.50 10.85 0.21
N ARG A 6 -9.35 11.80 -0.20
CA ARG A 6 -9.08 13.24 -0.12
C ARG A 6 -8.90 13.70 1.32
N GLU A 7 -9.75 13.25 2.24
CA GLU A 7 -9.63 13.56 3.67
C GLU A 7 -8.30 13.05 4.22
N THR A 8 -7.91 11.83 3.89
CA THR A 8 -6.65 11.24 4.38
C THR A 8 -5.42 11.91 3.78
N VAL A 9 -5.40 12.19 2.47
CA VAL A 9 -4.31 12.92 1.81
C VAL A 9 -4.15 14.30 2.44
N THR A 10 -5.25 15.05 2.57
CA THR A 10 -5.26 16.37 3.20
C THR A 10 -4.71 16.29 4.63
N ALA A 11 -5.12 15.27 5.41
CA ALA A 11 -4.60 15.08 6.77
C ALA A 11 -3.09 14.79 6.77
N ILE A 12 -2.59 13.95 5.87
CA ILE A 12 -1.17 13.59 5.76
C ILE A 12 -0.30 14.79 5.38
N GLU A 13 -0.76 15.58 4.42
CA GLU A 13 -0.14 16.85 4.01
C GLU A 13 -0.08 17.83 5.18
N ASN A 14 -1.10 17.84 6.04
CA ASN A 14 -1.14 18.61 7.29
C ASN A 14 -0.40 17.97 8.47
N GLY A 15 0.41 16.94 8.25
CA GLY A 15 1.25 16.37 9.31
C GLY A 15 0.69 15.12 10.00
N ALA A 16 -0.49 14.62 9.63
CA ALA A 16 -1.05 13.41 10.24
C ALA A 16 -0.23 12.15 9.96
N ASN A 17 -0.17 11.27 10.95
CA ASN A 17 0.34 9.91 10.78
C ASN A 17 -0.77 8.99 10.30
N PHE A 18 -0.44 8.05 9.41
CA PHE A 18 -1.36 7.00 9.00
C PHE A 18 -0.75 5.62 9.19
N ARG A 19 -1.63 4.61 9.23
CA ARG A 19 -1.24 3.20 9.20
C ARG A 19 -2.29 2.40 8.44
N ILE A 20 -1.84 1.69 7.42
CA ILE A 20 -2.62 0.68 6.72
C ILE A 20 -2.20 -0.69 7.23
N ASP A 21 -3.19 -1.56 7.38
CA ASP A 21 -2.98 -2.96 7.73
C ASP A 21 -3.76 -3.80 6.73
N PHE A 22 -3.02 -4.48 5.85
CA PHE A 22 -3.64 -5.28 4.79
C PHE A 22 -4.46 -6.42 5.38
N GLN A 23 -3.92 -7.19 6.31
CA GLN A 23 -4.58 -8.40 6.84
C GLN A 23 -5.93 -8.09 7.50
N SER A 24 -5.95 -7.09 8.38
CA SER A 24 -7.17 -6.62 9.04
C SER A 24 -7.97 -5.63 8.20
N ARG A 25 -7.60 -5.37 6.94
CA ARG A 25 -8.29 -4.46 6.02
C ARG A 25 -8.61 -3.11 6.67
N SER A 26 -7.62 -2.49 7.30
CA SER A 26 -7.83 -1.32 8.16
C SER A 26 -6.96 -0.13 7.76
N LEU A 27 -7.51 1.07 7.91
CA LEU A 27 -6.83 2.35 7.75
C LEU A 27 -7.03 3.18 9.02
N LYS A 28 -5.93 3.61 9.63
CA LYS A 28 -5.92 4.56 10.74
C LYS A 28 -5.24 5.86 10.33
N VAL A 29 -5.80 6.98 10.76
CA VAL A 29 -5.22 8.33 10.61
C VAL A 29 -5.23 8.99 11.99
N ASN A 30 -4.06 9.41 12.48
CA ASN A 30 -3.84 9.89 13.86
C ASN A 30 -4.48 9.00 14.94
N GLY A 31 -4.40 7.67 14.74
CA GLY A 31 -4.97 6.68 15.65
C GLY A 31 -6.48 6.44 15.51
N ARG A 32 -7.23 7.32 14.82
CA ARG A 32 -8.65 7.12 14.50
C ARG A 32 -8.81 6.15 13.35
N HIS A 33 -9.72 5.19 13.47
CA HIS A 33 -10.05 4.28 12.37
C HIS A 33 -10.90 5.02 11.33
N MET A 34 -10.37 5.13 10.12
CA MET A 34 -11.14 5.51 8.93
C MET A 34 -11.78 4.27 8.32
N ILE A 35 -11.05 3.16 8.29
CA ILE A 35 -11.54 1.83 7.89
C ILE A 35 -11.15 0.85 8.98
N ARG A 36 -12.10 0.02 9.42
CA ARG A 36 -11.89 -1.02 10.44
C ARG A 36 -12.46 -2.34 9.94
N ASN A 37 -11.61 -3.34 9.76
CA ASN A 37 -12.02 -4.68 9.31
C ASN A 37 -12.84 -4.63 8.01
N GLY A 38 -12.39 -3.80 7.06
CA GLY A 38 -13.05 -3.58 5.76
C GLY A 38 -14.34 -2.76 5.82
N ARG A 39 -14.66 -2.14 6.96
CA ARG A 39 -15.87 -1.34 7.15
C ARG A 39 -15.57 0.12 7.42
N HIS A 40 -16.41 0.99 6.89
CA HIS A 40 -16.46 2.43 7.18
C HIS A 40 -17.85 2.75 7.72
N ASP A 41 -17.93 3.41 8.88
CA ASP A 41 -19.19 3.70 9.59
C ASP A 41 -20.14 2.50 9.73
N GLY A 42 -19.56 1.31 9.95
CA GLY A 42 -20.30 0.06 10.15
C GLY A 42 -20.73 -0.66 8.86
N ALA A 43 -20.69 0.01 7.71
CA ALA A 43 -21.02 -0.55 6.42
C ALA A 43 -19.79 -1.15 5.71
N PRO A 44 -19.94 -2.23 4.91
CA PRO A 44 -18.89 -2.67 4.00
C PRO A 44 -18.48 -1.53 3.09
N TRP A 45 -17.20 -1.18 3.11
CA TRP A 45 -16.68 -0.14 2.24
C TRP A 45 -16.12 -0.79 0.97
N LEU A 46 -16.76 -0.54 -0.16
CA LEU A 46 -16.36 -1.11 -1.45
C LEU A 46 -15.84 -0.01 -2.38
N PRO A 47 -14.51 0.11 -2.51
CA PRO A 47 -13.90 1.11 -3.36
C PRO A 47 -14.08 0.74 -4.85
N LYS A 48 -14.65 1.66 -5.64
CA LYS A 48 -14.85 1.49 -7.10
C LYS A 48 -13.56 1.81 -7.88
N TYR A 49 -12.82 0.81 -8.34
CA TYR A 49 -11.66 1.03 -9.21
C TYR A 49 -11.98 0.88 -10.69
N GLY A 50 -11.18 1.54 -11.52
CA GLY A 50 -11.17 1.32 -12.96
C GLY A 50 -10.68 -0.08 -13.31
N CYS A 51 -10.94 -0.51 -14.55
CA CYS A 51 -10.56 -1.83 -15.08
C CYS A 51 -9.04 -2.01 -15.32
N GLY A 52 -8.20 -1.23 -14.65
CA GLY A 52 -6.74 -1.26 -14.81
C GLY A 52 -6.13 -2.56 -14.29
N ASP A 53 -5.02 -2.96 -14.90
CA ASP A 53 -4.22 -4.10 -14.46
C ASP A 53 -3.62 -3.82 -13.08
N PHE A 54 -3.86 -4.72 -12.12
CA PHE A 54 -3.45 -4.53 -10.72
C PHE A 54 -1.95 -4.30 -10.59
N PHE A 55 -1.14 -5.13 -11.27
CA PHE A 55 0.31 -5.09 -11.09
C PHE A 55 0.93 -3.89 -11.78
N THR A 56 0.46 -3.54 -12.97
CA THR A 56 0.92 -2.34 -13.68
C THR A 56 0.70 -1.08 -12.85
N ASP A 57 -0.51 -0.91 -12.28
CA ASP A 57 -0.81 0.24 -11.43
C ASP A 57 0.02 0.26 -10.14
N VAL A 58 0.23 -0.91 -9.51
CA VAL A 58 1.07 -1.04 -8.30
C VAL A 58 2.53 -0.72 -8.61
N GLU A 59 3.07 -1.17 -9.75
CA GLU A 59 4.43 -0.86 -10.18
C GLU A 59 4.62 0.64 -10.40
N ASP A 60 3.65 1.32 -11.03
CA ASP A 60 3.71 2.76 -11.26
C ASP A 60 3.60 3.58 -9.97
N LEU A 61 2.75 3.16 -9.04
CA LEU A 61 2.65 3.73 -7.70
C LEU A 61 3.93 3.48 -6.89
N TYR A 62 4.48 2.27 -6.97
CA TYR A 62 5.69 1.91 -6.25
C TYR A 62 6.90 2.69 -6.75
N ARG A 63 7.06 2.87 -8.06
CA ARG A 63 8.12 3.71 -8.62
C ARG A 63 8.06 5.13 -8.07
N ARG A 64 6.87 5.74 -8.00
CA ARG A 64 6.67 7.06 -7.39
C ARG A 64 7.04 7.08 -5.91
N TYR A 65 6.66 6.06 -5.14
CA TYR A 65 7.03 5.95 -3.74
C TYR A 65 8.54 5.72 -3.53
N LYS A 66 9.16 4.86 -4.34
CA LYS A 66 10.59 4.53 -4.22
C LYS A 66 11.48 5.76 -4.41
N HIS A 67 11.09 6.64 -5.33
CA HIS A 67 11.75 7.90 -5.67
C HIS A 67 11.17 9.13 -4.95
N SER A 68 10.29 8.94 -3.97
CA SER A 68 9.63 10.04 -3.26
C SER A 68 10.57 10.77 -2.29
N ILE A 69 10.31 12.05 -2.03
CA ILE A 69 11.16 12.88 -1.17
C ILE A 69 10.91 12.53 0.31
N PRO A 70 11.94 12.08 1.07
CA PRO A 70 11.77 11.74 2.47
C PRO A 70 11.53 12.98 3.33
N SER A 71 10.82 12.77 4.43
CA SER A 71 10.72 13.69 5.58
C SER A 71 11.32 13.03 6.82
N GLU A 72 11.75 13.79 7.83
CA GLU A 72 12.16 13.25 9.14
C GLU A 72 11.13 12.28 9.70
N ARG A 73 9.84 12.65 9.61
CA ARG A 73 8.70 11.81 10.00
C ARG A 73 8.71 10.48 9.27
N SER A 74 8.80 10.49 7.93
CA SER A 74 8.81 9.27 7.13
C SER A 74 10.02 8.38 7.49
N GLN A 75 11.18 8.98 7.72
CA GLN A 75 12.43 8.30 8.08
C GLN A 75 12.37 7.66 9.48
N SER A 76 11.65 8.26 10.42
CA SER A 76 11.47 7.74 11.78
C SER A 76 10.58 6.48 11.88
N LYS A 77 9.83 6.14 10.83
CA LYS A 77 8.96 4.94 10.82
C LYS A 77 9.81 3.66 10.85
N SER A 78 9.66 2.87 11.90
CA SER A 78 10.41 1.61 12.12
C SER A 78 9.92 0.42 11.30
N ARG A 79 8.69 0.48 10.76
CA ARG A 79 8.09 -0.59 9.96
C ARG A 79 7.45 0.00 8.70
N ARG A 80 7.89 -0.49 7.55
CA ARG A 80 7.34 -0.16 6.22
C ARG A 80 7.15 -1.46 5.45
N TYR A 81 6.12 -1.54 4.63
CA TYR A 81 5.92 -2.68 3.73
C TYR A 81 6.91 -2.66 2.57
N PHE A 82 7.25 -1.46 2.10
CA PHE A 82 8.02 -1.25 0.89
C PHE A 82 9.24 -0.37 1.16
N MET A 83 10.33 -0.67 0.47
CA MET A 83 11.56 0.13 0.52
C MET A 83 11.44 1.36 -0.38
N ALA A 84 12.06 2.46 0.04
CA ALA A 84 12.24 3.66 -0.76
C ALA A 84 13.68 4.12 -0.61
N LEU A 85 14.19 4.79 -1.64
CA LEU A 85 15.57 5.26 -1.67
C LEU A 85 15.82 6.23 -0.51
N PRO A 86 17.00 6.24 0.11
CA PRO A 86 17.39 7.37 0.97
C PRO A 86 17.54 8.65 0.14
N GLU A 87 17.56 9.80 0.79
CA GLU A 87 17.75 11.10 0.12
C GLU A 87 19.03 11.16 -0.71
N SER A 88 20.10 10.50 -0.24
CA SER A 88 21.40 10.45 -0.93
C SER A 88 21.37 9.76 -2.29
N ASP A 89 20.35 8.93 -2.53
CA ASP A 89 20.24 8.10 -3.72
C ASP A 89 19.13 8.62 -4.65
N LEU A 90 18.53 9.77 -4.34
CA LEU A 90 17.55 10.43 -5.20
C LEU A 90 18.24 11.23 -6.31
N GLU A 91 17.63 11.22 -7.50
CA GLU A 91 18.09 12.05 -8.61
C GLU A 91 17.66 13.51 -8.41
N ASP A 92 18.37 14.47 -9.01
CA ASP A 92 18.00 15.90 -8.94
C ASP A 92 16.56 16.15 -9.42
N GLY A 93 16.10 15.38 -10.41
CA GLY A 93 14.72 15.44 -10.90
C GLY A 93 13.69 14.99 -9.86
N ASP A 94 14.03 13.97 -9.08
CA ASP A 94 13.20 13.50 -7.96
C ASP A 94 13.14 14.57 -6.87
N MET A 95 14.25 15.25 -6.59
CA MET A 95 14.30 16.32 -5.59
C MET A 95 13.51 17.57 -6.00
N LEU A 96 13.44 17.87 -7.30
CA LEU A 96 12.77 19.07 -7.82
C LEU A 96 11.26 18.87 -8.04
N TYR A 97 10.85 17.68 -8.46
CA TYR A 97 9.46 17.40 -8.88
C TYR A 97 8.82 16.22 -8.15
N GLY A 98 9.54 15.54 -7.27
CA GLY A 98 9.08 14.34 -6.58
C GLY A 98 7.95 14.63 -5.58
N GLN A 99 7.09 13.63 -5.42
CA GLN A 99 6.02 13.66 -4.41
C GLN A 99 6.62 13.44 -3.01
N HIS A 100 5.99 14.03 -1.98
CA HIS A 100 6.34 13.72 -0.59
C HIS A 100 6.10 12.24 -0.26
N ARG A 101 7.07 11.62 0.44
CA ARG A 101 7.08 10.18 0.74
C ARG A 101 5.87 9.69 1.49
N ASP A 102 5.37 10.44 2.47
CA ASP A 102 4.20 10.02 3.22
C ASP A 102 2.94 9.93 2.35
N THR A 103 2.77 10.87 1.41
CA THR A 103 1.64 10.85 0.46
C THR A 103 1.80 9.72 -0.54
N ALA A 104 2.98 9.57 -1.16
CA ALA A 104 3.26 8.50 -2.12
C ALA A 104 3.11 7.09 -1.47
N GLN A 105 3.54 6.95 -0.22
CA GLN A 105 3.36 5.72 0.56
C GLN A 105 1.88 5.41 0.76
N PHE A 106 1.10 6.43 1.17
CA PHE A 106 -0.33 6.27 1.36
C PHE A 106 -1.03 5.88 0.06
N GLU A 107 -0.72 6.54 -1.06
CA GLU A 107 -1.34 6.21 -2.36
C GLU A 107 -1.09 4.75 -2.77
N LEU A 108 0.15 4.29 -2.67
CA LEU A 108 0.51 2.91 -2.97
C LEU A 108 -0.21 1.91 -2.05
N GLU A 109 -0.06 2.08 -0.74
CA GLU A 109 -0.62 1.16 0.24
C GLU A 109 -2.16 1.18 0.21
N PHE A 110 -2.76 2.36 0.07
CA PHE A 110 -4.21 2.50 0.02
C PHE A 110 -4.77 1.87 -1.25
N TYR A 111 -4.13 2.07 -2.40
CA TYR A 111 -4.53 1.40 -3.65
C TYR A 111 -4.56 -0.12 -3.49
N ILE A 112 -3.48 -0.71 -2.96
CA ILE A 112 -3.39 -2.16 -2.73
C ILE A 112 -4.50 -2.63 -1.78
N LEU A 113 -4.65 -1.98 -0.62
CA LEU A 113 -5.69 -2.30 0.37
C LEU A 113 -7.06 -2.36 -0.31
N CYS A 114 -7.33 -1.36 -1.13
CA CYS A 114 -8.63 -1.20 -1.72
C CYS A 114 -8.87 -2.18 -2.88
N ARG A 115 -7.86 -2.53 -3.68
CA ARG A 115 -7.97 -3.61 -4.69
C ARG A 115 -8.24 -4.96 -4.03
N ILE A 116 -7.59 -5.25 -2.89
CA ILE A 116 -7.87 -6.44 -2.08
C ILE A 116 -9.33 -6.42 -1.60
N MET A 117 -9.81 -5.30 -1.06
CA MET A 117 -11.21 -5.16 -0.63
C MET A 117 -12.20 -5.20 -1.79
N GLY A 118 -11.78 -4.81 -2.99
CA GLY A 118 -12.54 -4.88 -4.23
C GLY A 118 -12.63 -6.28 -4.85
N GLY A 119 -12.08 -7.31 -4.19
CA GLY A 119 -12.19 -8.70 -4.63
C GLY A 119 -11.01 -9.21 -5.46
N PHE A 120 -9.84 -8.57 -5.38
CA PHE A 120 -8.63 -9.12 -5.97
C PHE A 120 -8.31 -10.51 -5.37
N THR A 121 -8.13 -11.51 -6.22
CA THR A 121 -7.87 -12.91 -5.85
C THR A 121 -6.45 -13.32 -6.20
N TRP A 122 -5.84 -14.18 -5.38
CA TRP A 122 -4.50 -14.70 -5.65
C TRP A 122 -4.52 -15.81 -6.70
N ASN A 123 -3.65 -15.72 -7.71
CA ASN A 123 -3.44 -16.80 -8.68
C ASN A 123 -2.05 -17.44 -8.48
N PRO A 124 -1.95 -18.65 -7.90
CA PRO A 124 -0.66 -19.30 -7.63
C PRO A 124 0.20 -19.56 -8.87
N GLU A 125 -0.39 -19.71 -10.05
CA GLU A 125 0.35 -20.03 -11.29
C GLU A 125 1.14 -18.83 -11.81
N THR A 126 0.56 -17.62 -11.69
CA THR A 126 1.16 -16.38 -12.20
C THR A 126 1.83 -15.57 -11.09
N MET A 127 1.33 -15.68 -9.86
CA MET A 127 1.77 -14.88 -8.72
C MET A 127 2.68 -15.65 -7.77
N GLY A 128 2.90 -16.94 -8.03
CA GLY A 128 3.69 -17.81 -7.17
C GLY A 128 2.93 -18.28 -5.92
N LYS A 129 3.57 -19.17 -5.14
CA LYS A 129 2.92 -19.85 -4.01
C LYS A 129 2.69 -18.93 -2.80
N TRP A 130 3.65 -18.02 -2.54
CA TRP A 130 3.76 -17.29 -1.28
C TRP A 130 3.77 -15.77 -1.46
N PHE A 131 4.42 -15.31 -2.52
CA PHE A 131 4.55 -13.91 -2.84
C PHE A 131 4.77 -13.77 -4.34
N TRP A 132 4.36 -12.61 -4.84
CA TRP A 132 4.70 -12.14 -6.16
C TRP A 132 5.78 -11.07 -6.01
N GLN A 133 6.75 -11.07 -6.91
CA GLN A 133 7.80 -10.07 -6.99
C GLN A 133 7.80 -9.47 -8.39
N SER A 134 7.86 -8.15 -8.50
CA SER A 134 7.87 -7.48 -9.79
C SER A 134 9.08 -7.91 -10.64
N GLU A 135 8.87 -7.98 -11.95
CA GLU A 135 9.95 -8.17 -12.91
C GLU A 135 10.75 -6.89 -13.14
N LYS A 136 10.09 -5.73 -13.04
CA LYS A 136 10.70 -4.41 -13.26
C LYS A 136 11.51 -3.93 -12.06
N ASP A 137 11.05 -4.22 -10.85
CA ASP A 137 11.74 -3.81 -9.61
C ASP A 137 11.65 -4.90 -8.54
N LYS A 138 12.80 -5.50 -8.20
CA LYS A 138 12.87 -6.64 -7.29
C LYS A 138 12.58 -6.29 -5.83
N ASP A 139 12.59 -5.01 -5.46
CA ASP A 139 12.22 -4.57 -4.12
C ASP A 139 10.69 -4.54 -3.93
N LEU A 140 9.91 -4.56 -5.02
CA LEU A 140 8.46 -4.64 -4.97
C LEU A 140 8.00 -6.09 -4.80
N VAL A 141 7.54 -6.41 -3.59
CA VAL A 141 7.00 -7.74 -3.24
C VAL A 141 5.59 -7.59 -2.68
N ILE A 142 4.66 -8.38 -3.20
CA ILE A 142 3.29 -8.50 -2.68
C ILE A 142 3.13 -9.88 -2.05
N LEU A 143 2.77 -9.92 -0.77
CA LEU A 143 2.59 -11.18 -0.05
C LEU A 143 1.18 -11.75 -0.26
N ARG A 144 1.10 -13.06 -0.48
CA ARG A 144 -0.18 -13.78 -0.55
C ARG A 144 -1.01 -13.58 0.70
N GLU A 145 -0.38 -13.58 1.87
CA GLU A 145 -1.05 -13.41 3.17
C GLU A 145 -1.78 -12.07 3.29
N TRP A 146 -1.37 -11.04 2.54
CA TRP A 146 -2.11 -9.77 2.51
C TRP A 146 -3.44 -9.92 1.77
N VAL A 147 -3.46 -10.69 0.68
CA VAL A 147 -4.65 -10.94 -0.15
C VAL A 147 -5.54 -12.02 0.46
N GLU A 148 -4.95 -13.12 0.93
CA GLU A 148 -5.60 -14.29 1.53
C GLU A 148 -5.02 -14.54 2.94
N PRO A 149 -5.53 -13.84 3.98
CA PRO A 149 -5.07 -14.05 5.35
C PRO A 149 -5.26 -15.51 5.80
N GLY A 150 -4.27 -16.08 6.48
CA GLY A 150 -4.29 -17.47 6.95
C GLY A 150 -3.86 -18.53 5.92
N SER A 151 -3.60 -18.14 4.67
CA SER A 151 -3.09 -19.04 3.61
C SER A 151 -1.78 -19.75 3.99
N ASN A 152 -0.93 -19.11 4.79
CA ASN A 152 0.34 -19.69 5.25
C ASN A 152 0.16 -20.86 6.24
N GLN A 153 -0.95 -20.92 6.98
CA GLN A 153 -1.25 -22.00 7.92
C GLN A 153 -1.85 -23.24 7.23
N LEU A 154 -2.59 -23.05 6.12
CA LEU A 154 -3.19 -24.16 5.36
C LEU A 154 -2.13 -24.99 4.62
N LEU A 155 -1.04 -24.34 4.20
CA LEU A 155 0.04 -24.97 3.44
C LEU A 155 1.06 -25.71 4.31
N THR A 156 1.16 -25.40 5.60
CA THR A 156 2.04 -26.10 6.57
C THR A 156 1.39 -27.38 7.10
N ASN A 157 0.07 -27.45 7.14
CA ASN A 157 -0.69 -28.66 7.51
C ASN A 157 -0.89 -29.66 6.36
N SER A 158 -0.36 -29.37 5.16
CA SER A 158 -0.48 -30.20 3.96
C SER A 158 0.83 -30.94 3.60
N GLN A 159 1.78 -31.04 4.54
CA GLN A 159 3.04 -31.77 4.39
C GLN A 159 3.12 -32.98 5.32
#